data_AF-A0A6S6XQ73-F1
#
_entry.id   AF-A0A6S6XQ73-F1
#
_cell.length_a   1.000
_cell.length_b   1.000
_cell.length_c   1.000
_cell.angle_alpha   90.00
_cell.angle_beta   90.00
_cell.angle_gamma   90.00
#
_symmetry.space_group_name_H-M   'P 1'
#
loop_
_entity.id
_entity.type
_entity.pdbx_description
1 polymer ?
#
loop_
_entity_poly.entity_id
_entity_poly.type
_entity_poly.pdbx_seq_one_letter_code
_entity_poly.pdbx_strand_id
1 'polypeptide(L)' 'MGFECPVCHGEMTYEFATHSFKCKCGYIEQMKPTIEHCFHCGATFNRFIWFDPSGCPECNHSFVD' A
#
# COMPACT_ATOMS: atom_id res chain seq x y z
N MET A 1 -4.15 -13.25 -3.40
CA MET A 1 -2.80 -13.09 -3.96
C MET A 1 -1.90 -12.69 -2.81
N GLY A 2 -1.05 -13.60 -2.32
CA GLY A 2 -0.01 -13.25 -1.34
C GLY A 2 1.18 -12.62 -2.07
N PHE A 3 1.90 -11.72 -1.41
CA PHE A 3 3.14 -11.17 -1.97
C PHE A 3 4.26 -12.20 -1.75
N GLU A 4 4.72 -12.80 -2.85
CA GLU A 4 5.80 -13.78 -2.88
C GLU A 4 7.14 -13.09 -3.13
N CYS A 5 8.17 -13.47 -2.38
CA CYS A 5 9.51 -12.91 -2.56
C CYS A 5 10.14 -13.39 -3.88
N PRO A 6 10.60 -12.48 -4.76
CA PRO A 6 11.20 -12.86 -6.03
C PRO A 6 12.56 -13.56 -5.89
N VAL A 7 13.17 -13.52 -4.69
CA VAL A 7 14.50 -14.10 -4.43
C VAL A 7 14.40 -15.52 -3.89
N CYS A 8 13.59 -15.75 -2.86
CA CYS A 8 13.49 -17.05 -2.18
C CYS A 8 12.13 -17.72 -2.35
N HIS A 9 11.21 -17.11 -3.09
CA HIS A 9 9.82 -17.56 -3.25
C HIS A 9 9.09 -17.79 -1.92
N GLY A 10 9.56 -17.16 -0.85
CA GLY A 10 8.96 -17.19 0.47
C GLY A 10 7.89 -16.13 0.64
N GLU A 11 7.08 -16.27 1.69
CA GLU A 11 6.08 -15.27 2.06
C GLU A 11 6.73 -13.94 2.48
N MET A 12 6.14 -12.83 2.03
CA MET A 12 6.52 -11.49 2.45
C MET A 12 5.48 -10.90 3.40
N THR A 13 5.95 -10.21 4.44
CA THR A 13 5.11 -9.47 5.38
C THR A 13 5.10 -7.99 5.01
N TYR A 14 3.91 -7.37 4.99
CA TYR A 14 3.78 -5.94 4.76
C TYR A 14 4.07 -5.13 6.02
N GLU A 15 4.90 -4.11 5.91
CA GLU A 15 5.20 -3.16 6.98
C GLU A 15 4.54 -1.79 6.68
N PHE A 16 3.51 -1.44 7.46
CA PHE A 16 2.76 -0.20 7.30
C PHE A 16 3.59 1.06 7.55
N ALA A 17 4.55 1.01 8.47
CA ALA A 17 5.37 2.18 8.81
C ALA A 17 6.24 2.67 7.64
N THR A 18 6.68 1.76 6.78
CA THR A 18 7.58 2.04 5.66
C THR A 18 6.96 1.75 4.30
N HIS A 19 5.69 1.32 4.27
CA HIS A 19 4.98 0.87 3.08
C HIS A 19 5.81 -0.10 2.23
N SER A 20 6.41 -1.10 2.88
CA SER A 20 7.35 -2.02 2.25
C SER A 20 7.02 -3.48 2.57
N PHE A 21 7.24 -4.38 1.62
CA PHE A 21 7.17 -5.81 1.85
C PHE A 21 8.54 -6.34 2.27
N LYS A 22 8.60 -7.01 3.42
CA LYS A 22 9.83 -7.60 3.96
C LYS A 22 9.74 -9.12 3.91
N CYS A 23 10.75 -9.75 3.36
CA CYS A 23 10.92 -11.20 3.41
C CYS A 23 11.96 -11.58 4.48
N LYS A 24 11.81 -12.77 5.08
CA LYS A 24 12.76 -13.32 6.07
C LYS A 24 14.15 -13.58 5.48
N CYS A 25 14.28 -13.72 4.16
CA CYS A 25 15.59 -13.87 3.51
C CYS A 25 16.41 -12.58 3.47
N GLY A 26 15.83 -11.44 3.89
CA GLY A 26 16.48 -10.13 3.88
C GLY A 26 16.11 -9.26 2.66
N TYR A 27 15.32 -9.77 1.71
CA TYR A 27 14.79 -8.96 0.61
C TYR A 27 13.71 -7.99 1.10
N ILE A 28 13.81 -6.74 0.68
CA ILE A 28 12.85 -5.68 1.00
C ILE A 28 12.38 -5.05 -0.32
N GLU A 29 11.08 -5.09 -0.56
CA GLU A 29 10.44 -4.42 -1.69
C GLU A 29 9.72 -3.17 -1.21
N GLN A 30 10.21 -2.00 -1.62
CA GLN A 30 9.59 -0.73 -1.30
C GLN A 30 8.47 -0.43 -2.28
N MET A 31 7.26 -0.21 -1.78
CA MET A 31 6.15 0.20 -2.65
C MET A 31 6.32 1.66 -3.05
N LYS A 32 6.19 1.93 -4.34
CA LYS A 32 6.14 3.30 -4.84
C LYS A 32 4.71 3.82 -4.67
N PRO A 33 4.52 5.00 -4.07
CA PRO A 33 3.19 5.60 -4.02
C PRO A 33 2.72 5.89 -5.44
N THR A 34 1.46 5.58 -5.69
CA THR A 34 0.72 6.02 -6.87
C THR A 34 -0.14 7.20 -6.46
N ILE A 35 -0.22 8.23 -7.31
CA ILE A 35 -1.10 9.37 -7.07
C ILE A 35 -2.51 8.97 -7.50
N GLU A 36 -3.45 9.05 -6.56
CA GLU A 36 -4.88 8.82 -6.79
C GLU A 36 -5.70 10.05 -6.43
N HIS A 37 -6.92 10.09 -6.95
CA HIS A 37 -7.86 11.18 -6.73
C HIS A 37 -9.07 10.70 -5.93
N CYS A 38 -9.46 11.47 -4.91
CA CYS A 38 -10.69 11.22 -4.17
C CYS A 38 -11.90 11.55 -5.05
N PHE A 39 -12.79 10.58 -5.27
CA PHE A 39 -14.02 10.81 -6.04
C PHE A 39 -15.03 11.73 -5.34
N HIS A 40 -14.90 11.93 -4.02
CA HIS A 40 -15.79 12.77 -3.24
C HIS A 40 -15.36 14.25 -3.22
N CYS A 41 -14.10 14.54 -2.85
CA CYS A 41 -13.61 15.91 -2.72
C CYS A 41 -12.66 16.36 -3.86
N GLY A 42 -12.26 15.45 -4.75
CA GLY A 42 -11.33 15.74 -5.85
C GLY A 42 -9.86 15.86 -5.45
N ALA A 43 -9.53 15.79 -4.15
CA ALA A 43 -8.17 15.92 -3.67
C ALA A 43 -7.29 14.74 -4.09
N THR A 44 -6.03 15.02 -4.40
CA THR A 44 -5.02 14.00 -4.69
C THR A 44 -4.40 13.47 -3.41
N PHE A 45 -4.19 12.16 -3.35
CA PHE A 45 -3.48 11.52 -2.25
C PHE A 45 -2.55 10.41 -2.76
N ASN A 46 -1.57 10.05 -1.93
CA ASN A 46 -0.65 8.97 -2.24
C ASN A 46 -1.23 7.64 -1.76
N ARG A 47 -1.32 6.68 -2.67
CA ARG A 47 -1.75 5.30 -2.43
C ARG A 47 -0.56 4.36 -2.63
N PHE A 48 -0.14 3.69 -1.56
CA PHE A 48 1.01 2.78 -1.62
C PHE A 48 0.61 1.34 -1.97
N ILE A 49 -0.61 0.93 -1.61
CA ILE A 49 -1.11 -0.43 -1.78
C ILE A 49 -2.61 -0.40 -2.10
N TRP A 50 -3.14 -1.49 -2.63
CA TRP A 50 -4.54 -1.53 -3.07
C TRP A 50 -5.56 -1.45 -1.91
N PHE A 51 -5.16 -1.63 -0.66
CA PHE A 51 -6.08 -1.55 0.49
C PHE A 51 -5.82 -0.35 1.40
N ASP A 52 -4.93 0.57 1.01
CA ASP A 52 -4.60 1.78 1.77
C ASP A 52 -4.59 3.01 0.85
N PRO A 53 -5.09 4.16 1.28
CA PRO A 53 -5.88 4.37 2.48
C PRO A 53 -7.32 3.85 2.30
N SER A 54 -7.96 3.40 3.39
CA SER A 54 -9.38 3.00 3.40
C SER A 54 -10.35 4.19 3.29
N GLY A 55 -9.83 5.41 3.20
CA GLY A 55 -10.59 6.64 3.03
C GLY A 55 -9.70 7.82 2.64
N CYS A 56 -10.31 8.92 2.22
CA CYS A 56 -9.56 10.11 1.82
C CYS A 56 -8.94 10.80 3.04
N PRO A 57 -7.63 11.07 3.07
CA PRO A 57 -6.99 11.76 4.20
C PRO A 57 -7.45 13.22 4.36
N GLU A 58 -7.93 13.85 3.29
CA GLU A 58 -8.33 15.27 3.29
C GLU A 58 -9.77 15.47 3.77
N CYS A 59 -10.69 14.59 3.40
CA CYS A 59 -12.12 14.74 3.74
C CYS A 59 -12.68 13.62 4.62
N ASN A 60 -11.84 12.65 5.04
CA ASN A 60 -12.21 11.47 5.82
C ASN A 60 -13.33 10.63 5.21
N HIS A 61 -13.59 10.78 3.91
CA HIS A 61 -14.59 9.97 3.22
C HIS A 61 -14.07 8.53 3.07
N SER A 62 -14.83 7.55 3.56
CA SER A 62 -14.48 6.12 3.43
C SER A 62 -14.54 5.68 1.97
N PHE A 63 -13.54 4.92 1.53
CA PHE A 63 -13.52 4.24 0.23
C PHE A 63 -14.03 2.80 0.31
N VAL A 64 -14.27 2.31 1.52
CA VAL A 64 -14.91 1.03 1.80
C VAL A 64 -16.33 1.31 2.32
N ASP A 65 -17.31 0.64 1.72
CA ASP A 65 -18.73 0.68 2.10
C ASP A 65 -18.99 -0.10 3.40
#